data_AF-A0A017TDL1-F1
#
_entry.id   AF-A0A017TDL1-F1
#
_cell.length_a   1.000
_cell.length_b   1.000
_cell.length_c   1.000
_cell.angle_alpha   90.00
_cell.angle_beta   90.00
_cell.angle_gamma   90.00
#
_symmetry.space_group_name_H-M   'P 1'
#
loop_
_entity.id
_entity.type
_entity.pdbx_description
1 polymer ?
#
loop_
_entity_poly.entity_id
_entity_poly.type
_entity_poly.pdbx_seq_one_letter_code
_entity_poly.pdbx_strand_id
1 'polypeptide(L)'
;MLLVSASEALTERCRRILFVEGPELVDCDMVSLRGTAAWLMPLAIIMTEDVRTFDPEGFVELSRRVGAELVVLPSEDVPDPTLAAMITTALDIAQRARAR
;
A
#
# COMPACT_ATOMS: atom_id res chain seq x y z
N MET A 1 4.30 3.00 4.91
CA MET A 1 3.36 2.30 4.00
C MET A 1 3.90 0.93 3.72
N LEU A 2 3.05 0.00 3.28
CA LEU A 2 3.49 -1.31 2.78
C LEU A 2 3.26 -1.45 1.29
N LEU A 3 4.23 -2.02 0.60
CA LEU A 3 4.11 -2.50 -0.78
C LEU A 3 4.28 -4.01 -0.77
N VAL A 4 3.36 -4.73 -1.44
CA VAL A 4 3.26 -6.20 -1.32
C VAL A 4 3.66 -6.86 -2.62
N SER A 5 4.67 -7.73 -2.56
CA SER A 5 5.11 -8.61 -3.66
C SER A 5 5.30 -7.88 -5.00
N ALA A 6 5.79 -6.64 -4.94
CA ALA A 6 6.05 -5.81 -6.12
C ALA A 6 7.42 -6.10 -6.73
N SER A 7 7.58 -5.77 -8.01
CA SER A 7 8.90 -5.73 -8.62
C SER A 7 9.78 -4.62 -8.02
N GLU A 8 11.09 -4.80 -8.10
CA GLU A 8 12.07 -3.78 -7.70
C GLU A 8 11.83 -2.44 -8.43
N ALA A 9 11.39 -2.49 -9.69
CA ALA A 9 11.08 -1.30 -10.48
C ALA A 9 9.90 -0.51 -9.90
N LEU A 10 8.82 -1.20 -9.50
CA LEU A 10 7.68 -0.55 -8.85
C LEU A 10 8.05 -0.03 -7.46
N THR A 11 8.83 -0.80 -6.68
CA THR A 11 9.33 -0.37 -5.37
C THR A 11 10.13 0.93 -5.48
N GLU A 12 11.07 1.02 -6.43
CA GLU A 12 11.85 2.24 -6.66
C GLU A 12 10.99 3.43 -7.13
N ARG A 13 9.99 3.18 -7.99
CA ARG A 13 9.05 4.22 -8.43
C ARG A 13 8.24 4.77 -7.26
N CYS A 14 7.69 3.90 -6.41
CA CYS A 14 7.01 4.29 -5.18
C CYS A 14 7.94 5.10 -4.27
N ARG A 15 9.19 4.65 -4.04
CA ARG A 15 10.17 5.39 -3.23
C ARG A 15 10.41 6.80 -3.75
N ARG A 16 10.60 6.97 -5.07
CA ARG A 16 10.81 8.30 -5.67
C ARG A 16 9.62 9.23 -5.47
N ILE A 17 8.40 8.71 -5.59
CA ILE A 17 7.18 9.48 -5.38
C ILE A 17 7.05 9.91 -3.91
N LEU A 18 7.42 9.03 -2.99
CA LEU A 18 7.28 9.21 -1.54
C LEU A 18 8.39 10.01 -0.88
N PHE A 19 9.52 10.19 -1.55
CA PHE A 19 10.67 10.93 -1.02
C PHE A 19 10.31 12.37 -0.58
N VAL A 20 9.18 12.89 -1.05
CA VAL A 20 8.67 14.23 -0.73
C VAL A 20 7.81 14.26 0.56
N GLU A 21 7.24 13.13 1.00
CA GLU A 21 6.14 13.10 1.98
C GLU A 21 6.48 12.43 3.33
N GLY A 22 7.62 11.75 3.46
CA GLY A 22 8.13 11.26 4.75
C GLY A 22 7.66 9.89 5.31
N PRO A 23 6.66 9.14 4.78
CA PRO A 23 6.39 7.80 5.30
C PRO A 23 7.40 6.78 4.75
N GLU A 24 7.98 5.98 5.65
CA GLU A 24 8.85 4.86 5.28
C GLU A 24 8.08 3.85 4.42
N LEU A 25 8.60 3.53 3.23
CA LEU A 25 8.09 2.46 2.37
C LEU A 25 8.79 1.15 2.72
N VAL A 26 8.01 0.19 3.20
CA VAL A 26 8.51 -1.16 3.46
C VAL A 26 7.92 -2.11 2.41
N ASP A 27 8.81 -2.84 1.73
CA ASP A 27 8.48 -3.93 0.82
C ASP A 27 8.36 -5.23 1.62
N CYS A 28 7.34 -6.04 1.33
CA CYS A 28 7.19 -7.36 1.93
C CYS A 28 6.49 -8.34 0.99
N ASP A 29 6.72 -9.63 1.20
CA ASP A 29 5.98 -10.68 0.51
C ASP A 29 4.59 -10.93 1.13
N MET A 30 3.73 -11.63 0.39
CA MET A 30 2.39 -12.02 0.83
C MET A 30 2.37 -12.82 2.13
N VAL A 31 3.37 -13.67 2.38
CA VAL A 31 3.43 -14.53 3.57
C VAL A 31 3.65 -13.69 4.83
N SER A 32 4.51 -12.68 4.72
CA SER A 32 4.90 -11.78 5.79
C SER A 32 3.90 -10.65 6.01
N LEU A 33 3.08 -10.32 5.00
CA LEU A 33 2.17 -9.17 5.00
C LEU A 33 1.38 -9.01 6.30
N ARG A 34 0.69 -10.07 6.78
CA ARG A 34 -0.18 -9.96 7.96
C ARG A 34 0.62 -9.59 9.22
N GLY A 35 1.79 -10.20 9.40
CA GLY A 35 2.69 -9.90 10.52
C GLY A 35 3.26 -8.49 10.42
N THR A 36 3.77 -8.14 9.26
CA THR A 36 4.35 -6.82 8.98
C THR A 36 3.33 -5.70 9.15
N ALA A 37 2.10 -5.87 8.64
CA ALA A 37 1.02 -4.89 8.76
C ALA A 37 0.56 -4.71 10.21
N ALA A 38 0.49 -5.79 10.99
CA ALA A 38 0.14 -5.70 12.41
C ALA A 38 1.24 -4.99 13.22
N TRP A 39 2.51 -5.18 12.86
CA TRP A 39 3.63 -4.55 13.54
C TRP A 39 3.79 -3.06 13.18
N LEU A 40 3.73 -2.73 11.89
CA LEU A 40 3.96 -1.37 11.40
C LEU A 40 2.72 -0.48 11.41
N MET A 41 1.52 -1.06 11.46
CA MET A 41 0.24 -0.34 11.39
C MET A 41 0.23 0.70 10.25
N PRO A 42 0.52 0.29 9.00
CA PRO A 42 0.74 1.23 7.90
C PRO A 42 -0.52 2.02 7.59
N LEU A 43 -0.39 3.25 7.10
CA LEU A 43 -1.55 4.04 6.63
C LEU A 43 -2.11 3.50 5.30
N ALA A 44 -1.26 2.91 4.46
CA ALA A 44 -1.64 2.36 3.17
C ALA A 44 -0.94 1.02 2.93
N ILE A 45 -1.66 0.08 2.32
CA ILE A 45 -1.16 -1.19 1.79
C ILE A 45 -1.36 -1.16 0.28
N ILE A 46 -0.27 -1.25 -0.47
CA ILE A 46 -0.25 -1.16 -1.92
C ILE A 46 0.01 -2.56 -2.49
N MET A 47 -0.79 -2.95 -3.47
CA MET A 47 -0.62 -4.20 -4.22
C MET A 47 -1.22 -4.04 -5.61
N THR A 48 -0.87 -4.95 -6.51
CA THR A 48 -1.48 -5.06 -7.83
C THR A 48 -2.75 -5.93 -7.79
N GLU A 49 -3.59 -5.84 -8.82
CA GLU A 49 -4.85 -6.60 -8.90
C GLU A 49 -4.60 -8.12 -8.93
N ASP A 50 -3.54 -8.59 -9.57
CA ASP A 50 -3.14 -10.01 -9.55
C ASP A 50 -2.80 -10.47 -8.12
N VAL A 51 -2.05 -9.69 -7.34
CA VAL A 51 -1.80 -9.97 -5.92
C VAL A 51 -3.11 -9.99 -5.14
N ARG A 52 -4.01 -9.03 -5.40
CA ARG A 52 -5.31 -8.98 -4.73
C ARG A 52 -6.15 -10.23 -4.98
N THR A 53 -6.12 -10.78 -6.20
CA THR A 53 -6.96 -11.93 -6.59
C THR A 53 -6.70 -13.20 -5.77
N PHE A 54 -5.55 -13.31 -5.10
CA PHE A 54 -5.24 -14.45 -4.25
C PHE A 54 -6.12 -14.53 -2.98
N ASP A 55 -6.46 -13.39 -2.37
CA ASP A 55 -7.31 -13.33 -1.16
C ASP A 55 -8.05 -11.98 -1.05
N PRO A 56 -9.00 -11.67 -1.96
CA PRO A 56 -9.60 -10.33 -2.05
C PRO A 56 -10.27 -9.88 -0.75
N GLU A 57 -10.97 -10.79 -0.09
CA GLU A 57 -11.68 -10.50 1.16
C GLU A 57 -10.72 -10.37 2.34
N GLY A 58 -9.70 -11.25 2.43
CA GLY A 58 -8.73 -11.20 3.51
C GLY A 58 -7.85 -9.94 3.49
N PHE A 59 -7.54 -9.38 2.31
CA PHE A 59 -6.84 -8.09 2.23
C PHE A 59 -7.71 -6.92 2.70
N VAL A 60 -9.00 -6.92 2.36
CA VAL A 60 -9.96 -5.90 2.85
C VAL A 60 -10.15 -6.02 4.36
N GLU A 61 -10.24 -7.24 4.89
CA GLU A 61 -10.32 -7.47 6.33
C GLU A 61 -9.05 -6.99 7.04
N LEU A 62 -7.87 -7.33 6.50
CA LEU A 62 -6.59 -6.89 7.04
C LEU A 62 -6.50 -5.36 7.06
N SER A 63 -6.83 -4.69 5.95
CA SER A 63 -6.74 -3.23 5.84
C SER A 63 -7.64 -2.55 6.87
N ARG A 64 -8.88 -3.03 7.05
CA ARG A 64 -9.78 -2.55 8.10
C ARG A 64 -9.21 -2.78 9.50
N ARG A 65 -8.67 -3.97 9.76
CA ARG A 65 -8.12 -4.35 11.07
C ARG A 65 -6.96 -3.45 11.50
N VAL A 66 -6.08 -3.08 10.58
CA VAL A 66 -4.93 -2.21 10.87
C VAL A 66 -5.21 -0.73 10.58
N GLY A 67 -6.44 -0.39 10.19
CA GLY A 67 -6.85 0.96 9.83
C GLY A 67 -6.00 1.56 8.70
N ALA A 68 -5.73 0.76 7.67
CA ALA A 68 -5.03 1.16 6.45
C ALA A 68 -6.00 1.25 5.28
N GLU A 69 -5.70 2.13 4.34
CA GLU A 69 -6.32 2.12 3.02
C GLU A 69 -5.65 1.11 2.10
N LEU A 70 -6.46 0.40 1.32
CA LEU A 70 -5.98 -0.57 0.35
C LEU A 70 -5.87 0.10 -1.03
N VAL A 71 -4.65 0.20 -1.54
CA VAL A 71 -4.37 0.76 -2.87
C VAL A 71 -4.12 -0.40 -3.83
N VAL A 72 -5.05 -0.60 -4.75
CA VAL A 72 -4.98 -1.69 -5.72
C VAL A 72 -4.66 -1.12 -7.09
N LEU A 73 -3.48 -1.46 -7.61
CA LEU A 73 -3.02 -1.03 -8.92
C LEU A 73 -3.52 -2.00 -9.98
N PRO A 74 -4.06 -1.54 -11.12
CA PRO A 74 -4.46 -2.44 -12.22
C PRO A 74 -3.29 -3.25 -12.79
N SER A 75 -2.08 -2.68 -12.76
CA SER A 75 -0.81 -3.34 -13.08
C SER A 75 0.34 -2.50 -12.52
N GLU A 76 1.57 -3.03 -12.61
CA GLU A 76 2.75 -2.25 -12.25
C GLU A 76 3.01 -1.06 -13.20
N ASP A 77 2.46 -1.07 -14.42
CA ASP A 77 2.70 -0.04 -15.45
C ASP A 77 1.82 1.21 -15.30
N VAL A 78 1.10 1.38 -14.19
CA VAL A 78 0.35 2.60 -13.89
C VAL A 78 1.24 3.83 -14.08
N PRO A 79 0.82 4.90 -14.78
CA PRO A 79 1.65 6.10 -14.92
C PRO A 79 1.98 6.77 -13.59
N ASP A 80 3.20 7.30 -13.43
CA ASP A 80 3.68 7.93 -12.19
C ASP A 80 2.71 9.00 -11.61
N PRO A 81 2.10 9.91 -12.39
CA PRO A 81 1.13 10.87 -11.85
C PRO A 81 -0.12 10.20 -11.27
N THR A 82 -0.55 9.09 -11.87
CA THR A 82 -1.70 8.32 -11.40
C THR A 82 -1.34 7.55 -10.13
N LEU A 83 -0.16 6.91 -10.10
CA LEU A 83 0.37 6.23 -8.91
C LEU A 83 0.46 7.20 -7.72
N ALA A 84 1.03 8.39 -7.94
CA ALA A 84 1.13 9.42 -6.92
C ALA A 84 -0.25 9.84 -6.41
N ALA A 85 -1.21 10.13 -7.29
CA ALA A 85 -2.55 10.52 -6.90
C ALA A 85 -3.27 9.45 -6.06
N MET A 86 -3.14 8.17 -6.44
CA MET A 86 -3.72 7.04 -5.71
C MET A 86 -3.13 6.92 -4.30
N ILE A 87 -1.80 7.01 -4.18
CA ILE A 87 -1.09 6.92 -2.90
C ILE A 87 -1.46 8.11 -1.99
N THR A 88 -1.39 9.34 -2.50
CA THR A 88 -1.72 10.55 -1.72
C THR A 88 -3.16 10.52 -1.21
N THR A 89 -4.11 10.09 -2.05
CA THR A 89 -5.53 9.98 -1.66
C THR A 89 -5.70 8.97 -0.52
N ALA A 90 -5.07 7.80 -0.62
CA ALA A 90 -5.13 6.77 0.41
C ALA A 90 -4.53 7.24 1.74
N LEU A 91 -3.40 7.95 1.70
CA LEU A 91 -2.77 8.51 2.89
C LEU A 91 -3.66 9.54 3.58
N ASP A 92 -4.26 10.49 2.85
CA ASP A 92 -5.16 11.51 3.41
C ASP A 92 -6.39 10.87 4.08
N ILE A 93 -7.00 9.87 3.43
CA ILE A 93 -8.15 9.14 4.00
C ILE A 93 -7.75 8.44 5.30
N ALA A 94 -6.67 7.65 5.28
CA ALA A 94 -6.21 6.89 6.45
C ALA A 94 -5.83 7.80 7.63
N GLN A 95 -5.14 8.90 7.35
CA GLN A 95 -4.74 9.88 8.37
C GLN A 95 -5.97 10.52 9.04
N ARG A 96 -6.96 10.94 8.24
CA ARG A 96 -8.22 11.50 8.77
C ARG A 96 -9.02 10.50 9.57
N ALA A 97 -9.03 9.23 9.17
CA ALA A 97 -9.72 8.17 9.89
C ALA A 97 -9.10 7.91 11.27
N ARG A 98 -7.77 7.96 11.39
CA ARG A 98 -7.04 7.73 12.66
C ARG A 98 -7.00 8.93 13.60
N ALA A 99 -7.24 10.14 13.10
CA ALA A 99 -7.30 11.34 13.91
C ALA A 99 -8.65 11.53 14.65
N ARG A 100 -9.61 10.62 14.44
CA ARG A 100 -10.94 10.61 15.07
C ARG A 100 -10.99 9.54 16.15
#